data_AF-A0AAU9XMX2-F1
#
_entry.id   AF-A0AAU9XMX2-F1
#
_cell.length_a   1.000
_cell.length_b   1.000
_cell.length_c   1.000
_cell.angle_alpha   90.00
_cell.angle_beta   90.00
_cell.angle_gamma   90.00
#
_symmetry.space_group_name_H-M   'P 1'
#
loop_
_entity.id
_entity.type
_entity.pdbx_description
1 polymer ?
#
loop_
_entity_poly.entity_id
_entity_poly.type
_entity_poly.pdbx_seq_one_letter_code
_entity_poly.pdbx_strand_id
1 'polypeptide(L)'
;NIKLEAYTRRENIKIFNVKEESVENTEELIRKLFVTKLQIPNKDVKNIRFERVHRIPSRAPDRRSSRPRPVIARFSFYQDKEFVRSFYENLKGTVIGIANDFPREIEEIHKTLYSVSKKAHFVWRRNISLLDTLKERFVKLQNDHRYQTLN
;
A
#
# COMPACT_ATOMS: atom_id res chain seq x y z
N ASN A 1 6.02 23.28 12.14
CA ASN A 1 7.01 23.21 11.04
C ASN A 1 6.86 21.84 10.36
N ILE A 2 6.20 21.80 9.19
CA ILE A 2 5.84 20.55 8.51
C ILE A 2 7.07 19.71 8.13
N LYS A 3 8.19 20.35 7.76
CA LYS A 3 9.43 19.65 7.39
C LYS A 3 10.03 18.90 8.58
N LEU A 4 10.04 19.55 9.75
CA LEU A 4 10.54 18.93 10.98
C LEU A 4 9.65 17.76 11.41
N GLU A 5 8.33 17.93 11.35
CA GLU A 5 7.38 16.86 11.66
C GLU A 5 7.53 15.67 10.70
N ALA A 6 7.66 15.92 9.41
CA ALA A 6 7.95 14.89 8.41
C ALA A 6 9.26 14.16 8.69
N TYR A 7 10.31 14.89 9.07
CA TYR A 7 11.59 14.30 9.46
C TYR A 7 11.45 13.38 10.67
N THR A 8 10.74 13.82 11.72
CA THR A 8 10.53 13.00 12.92
C THR A 8 9.69 11.76 12.67
N ARG A 9 8.81 11.74 11.66
CA ARG A 9 7.94 10.59 11.34
C ARG A 9 8.48 9.71 10.22
N ARG A 10 9.66 10.02 9.70
CA ARG A 10 10.23 9.33 8.55
C ARG A 10 10.42 7.83 8.80
N GLU A 11 10.77 7.45 10.02
CA GLU A 11 10.97 6.05 10.43
C GLU A 11 9.67 5.37 10.88
N ASN A 12 8.52 6.06 10.78
CA ASN A 12 7.24 5.50 11.17
C ASN A 12 6.51 4.91 9.96
N ILE A 13 5.75 3.84 10.22
CA ILE A 13 4.71 3.33 9.32
C ILE A 13 3.38 3.25 10.04
N LYS A 14 2.29 3.40 9.29
CA LYS A 14 0.91 3.17 9.71
C LYS A 14 0.40 1.87 9.10
N ILE A 15 -0.13 1.00 9.96
CA ILE A 15 -0.67 -0.31 9.59
C ILE A 15 -2.16 -0.32 9.90
N PHE A 16 -2.97 -0.63 8.91
CA PHE A 16 -4.43 -0.56 8.95
C PHE A 16 -5.04 -1.96 8.93
N ASN A 17 -6.27 -2.07 9.45
CA ASN A 17 -7.08 -3.30 9.45
C ASN A 17 -6.45 -4.48 10.20
N VAL A 18 -5.59 -4.21 11.18
CA VAL A 18 -5.09 -5.22 12.11
C VAL A 18 -6.15 -5.43 13.19
N LYS A 19 -6.69 -6.64 13.31
CA LYS A 19 -7.70 -6.99 14.33
C LYS A 19 -7.21 -6.60 15.73
N GLU A 20 -8.09 -6.06 16.57
CA GLU A 20 -7.80 -5.75 17.97
C GLU A 20 -8.10 -6.96 18.87
N GLU A 21 -7.28 -7.13 19.89
CA GLU A 21 -7.43 -8.16 20.93
C GLU A 21 -7.50 -7.48 22.30
N SER A 22 -8.19 -8.08 23.27
CA SER A 22 -8.44 -7.46 24.59
C SER A 22 -7.17 -7.23 25.40
N VAL A 23 -6.18 -8.10 25.24
CA VAL A 23 -4.84 -7.99 25.82
C VAL A 23 -3.85 -8.20 24.67
N GLU A 24 -3.45 -7.13 23.99
CA GLU A 24 -2.56 -7.21 22.83
C GLU A 24 -1.13 -6.78 23.18
N ASN A 25 -0.15 -7.62 22.81
CA ASN A 25 1.22 -7.17 22.60
C ASN A 25 1.32 -6.67 21.15
N THR A 26 1.19 -5.35 20.96
CA THR A 26 1.12 -4.77 19.60
C THR A 26 2.40 -5.04 18.79
N GLU A 27 3.57 -5.06 19.43
CA GLU A 27 4.82 -5.36 18.73
C GLU A 27 4.84 -6.81 18.21
N GLU A 28 4.52 -7.77 19.08
CA GLU A 28 4.47 -9.19 18.70
C GLU A 28 3.44 -9.45 17.60
N LEU A 29 2.28 -8.79 17.67
CA LEU A 29 1.25 -8.83 16.65
C LEU A 29 1.77 -8.35 15.28
N ILE A 30 2.51 -7.23 15.27
CA ILE A 30 3.11 -6.70 14.03
C ILE A 30 4.22 -7.62 13.51
N ARG A 31 5.06 -8.19 14.37
CA ARG A 31 6.07 -9.18 13.96
C ARG A 31 5.42 -10.41 13.32
N LYS A 32 4.35 -10.93 13.93
CA LYS A 32 3.56 -12.05 13.36
C LYS A 32 2.93 -11.67 12.03
N LEU A 33 2.41 -10.44 11.90
CA LEU A 33 1.88 -9.93 10.64
C LEU A 33 2.97 -9.87 9.55
N PHE A 34 4.19 -9.44 9.89
CA PHE A 34 5.30 -9.39 8.93
C PHE A 34 5.68 -10.78 8.43
N VAL A 35 5.73 -11.78 9.32
CA VAL A 35 5.99 -13.17 8.91
C VAL A 35 4.84 -13.73 8.07
N THR A 36 3.59 -13.52 8.47
CA THR A 36 2.45 -14.22 7.85
C THR A 36 1.87 -13.53 6.61
N LYS A 37 1.85 -12.19 6.58
CA LYS A 37 1.25 -11.39 5.51
C LYS A 37 2.28 -10.81 4.55
N LEU A 38 3.42 -10.34 5.06
CA LEU A 38 4.51 -9.88 4.20
C LEU A 38 5.45 -11.03 3.78
N GLN A 39 5.32 -12.21 4.39
CA GLN A 39 6.13 -13.40 4.10
C GLN A 39 7.63 -13.15 4.33
N ILE A 40 7.97 -12.26 5.26
CA ILE A 40 9.36 -12.00 5.64
C ILE A 40 9.84 -13.18 6.50
N PRO A 41 11.02 -13.78 6.22
CA PRO A 41 11.54 -14.87 7.03
C PRO A 41 11.64 -14.48 8.50
N ASN A 42 11.23 -15.38 9.40
CA ASN A 42 11.18 -15.11 10.84
C ASN A 42 12.53 -14.65 11.42
N LYS A 43 13.65 -15.17 10.89
CA LYS A 43 15.01 -14.75 11.28
C LYS A 43 15.24 -13.25 11.03
N ASP A 44 14.73 -12.72 9.92
CA ASP A 44 14.95 -11.34 9.52
C ASP A 44 13.99 -10.42 10.30
N VAL A 45 12.75 -10.85 10.51
CA VAL A 45 11.80 -10.14 11.37
C VAL A 45 12.34 -9.98 12.80
N LYS A 46 13.00 -11.00 13.36
CA LYS A 46 13.60 -10.91 14.71
C LYS A 46 14.71 -9.87 14.83
N ASN A 47 15.42 -9.59 13.74
CA ASN A 47 16.52 -8.63 13.73
C ASN A 47 16.03 -7.17 13.68
N ILE A 48 14.80 -6.94 13.24
CA ILE A 48 14.19 -5.61 13.16
C ILE A 48 14.08 -5.00 14.56
N ARG A 49 14.60 -3.77 14.71
CA ARG A 49 14.51 -3.00 15.95
C ARG A 49 13.41 -1.95 15.85
N PHE A 50 12.45 -2.05 16.76
CA PHE A 50 11.43 -1.03 16.96
C PHE A 50 11.80 -0.17 18.17
N GLU A 51 11.58 1.14 18.06
CA GLU A 51 11.60 2.03 19.23
C GLU A 51 10.26 1.96 19.95
N ARG A 52 9.16 1.90 19.20
CA ARG A 52 7.82 1.87 19.75
C ARG A 52 6.82 1.30 18.75
N VAL A 53 5.93 0.42 19.21
CA VAL A 53 4.77 -0.06 18.45
C VAL A 53 3.53 0.10 19.30
N HIS A 54 2.52 0.81 18.80
CA HIS A 54 1.30 1.07 19.56
C HIS A 54 0.11 1.42 18.64
N ARG A 55 -1.10 1.23 19.15
CA ARG A 55 -2.32 1.69 18.47
C ARG A 55 -2.43 3.22 18.49
N ILE A 56 -2.88 3.79 17.39
CA ILE A 56 -3.32 5.19 17.37
C ILE A 56 -4.64 5.28 18.15
N PRO A 57 -4.74 6.13 19.18
CA PRO A 57 -6.01 6.36 19.84
C PRO A 57 -7.00 6.99 18.86
N SER A 58 -8.22 6.45 18.83
CA SER A 58 -9.31 7.07 18.09
C SER A 58 -9.93 8.17 18.96
N ARG A 59 -10.19 9.36 18.38
CA ARG A 59 -10.84 10.49 19.07
C ARG A 59 -12.29 10.21 19.48
N ALA A 60 -12.88 9.16 18.93
CA ALA A 60 -14.13 8.61 19.40
C ALA A 60 -13.89 7.14 19.77
N PRO A 61 -14.38 6.65 20.92
CA PRO A 61 -14.71 5.23 21.06
C PRO A 61 -15.92 5.03 20.17
N ASP A 62 -15.70 5.02 18.86
CA ASP A 62 -16.78 4.91 17.91
C ASP A 62 -17.21 3.46 17.96
N ARG A 63 -18.08 3.15 18.92
CA ARG A 63 -18.82 1.88 19.03
C ARG A 63 -19.59 1.60 17.72
N ARG A 64 -19.62 2.55 16.77
CA ARG A 64 -20.18 2.45 15.42
C ARG A 64 -19.16 2.20 14.30
N SER A 65 -17.85 2.44 14.52
CA SER A 65 -16.82 2.07 13.56
C SER A 65 -16.37 0.65 13.82
N SER A 66 -16.85 -0.32 13.03
CA SER A 66 -16.36 -1.71 13.09
C SER A 66 -14.88 -1.86 12.69
N ARG A 67 -14.22 -0.78 12.29
CA ARG A 67 -12.84 -0.80 11.82
C ARG A 67 -11.86 -0.74 12.99
N PRO A 68 -10.90 -1.68 13.07
CA PRO A 68 -9.83 -1.65 14.05
C PRO A 68 -8.99 -0.36 13.98
N ARG A 69 -8.52 0.12 15.13
CA ARG A 69 -7.60 1.25 15.25
C ARG A 69 -6.29 0.96 14.51
N PRO A 70 -5.74 1.89 13.73
CA PRO A 70 -4.44 1.68 13.09
C PRO A 70 -3.31 1.51 14.12
N VAL A 71 -2.26 0.79 13.74
CA VAL A 71 -1.02 0.67 14.51
C VAL A 71 0.03 1.60 13.91
N ILE A 72 0.76 2.33 14.76
CA ILE A 72 2.03 2.97 14.39
C ILE A 72 3.17 2.10 14.87
N ALA A 73 4.07 1.76 13.95
CA ALA A 73 5.35 1.14 14.26
C ALA A 73 6.47 2.13 13.89
N ARG A 74 7.29 2.48 14.88
CA ARG A 74 8.48 3.30 14.72
C ARG A 74 9.71 2.40 14.72
N PHE A 75 10.41 2.37 13.60
CA PHE A 75 11.68 1.67 13.46
C PHE A 75 12.81 2.49 14.08
N SER A 76 13.80 1.82 14.67
CA SER A 76 15.03 2.50 15.13
C SER A 76 15.93 2.89 13.95
N PHE A 77 15.86 2.14 12.85
CA PHE A 77 16.65 2.36 11.65
C PHE A 77 15.77 2.51 10.42
N TYR A 78 16.05 3.53 9.61
CA TYR A 78 15.34 3.75 8.34
C TYR A 78 15.51 2.57 7.37
N GLN A 79 16.65 1.89 7.42
CA GLN A 79 16.93 0.70 6.61
C GLN A 79 15.96 -0.44 6.89
N ASP A 80 15.62 -0.69 8.16
CA ASP A 80 14.65 -1.73 8.54
C ASP A 80 13.26 -1.41 7.97
N LYS A 81 12.87 -0.13 7.99
CA LYS A 81 11.62 0.33 7.38
C LYS A 81 11.60 0.06 5.87
N GLU A 82 12.65 0.44 5.14
CA GLU A 82 12.71 0.23 3.69
C GLU A 82 12.83 -1.25 3.33
N PHE A 83 13.52 -2.05 4.14
CA PHE A 83 13.54 -3.50 4.01
C PHE A 83 12.12 -4.08 4.14
N VAL A 84 11.35 -3.72 5.16
CA VAL A 84 9.95 -4.17 5.28
C VAL A 84 9.11 -3.68 4.10
N ARG A 85 9.37 -2.46 3.62
CA ARG A 85 8.67 -1.86 2.48
C ARG A 85 8.86 -2.65 1.18
N SER A 86 10.00 -3.29 0.95
CA SER A 86 10.23 -4.07 -0.27
C SER A 86 9.30 -5.29 -0.40
N PHE A 87 8.62 -5.70 0.68
CA PHE A 87 7.68 -6.81 0.70
C PHE A 87 6.20 -6.39 0.59
N TYR A 88 5.89 -5.09 0.43
CA TYR A 88 4.50 -4.62 0.41
C TYR A 88 3.66 -5.22 -0.72
N GLU A 89 4.28 -5.64 -1.81
CA GLU A 89 3.61 -6.32 -2.92
C GLU A 89 2.90 -7.61 -2.47
N ASN A 90 3.41 -8.28 -1.43
CA ASN A 90 2.81 -9.49 -0.87
C ASN A 90 1.48 -9.22 -0.15
N LEU A 91 1.15 -7.96 0.13
CA LEU A 91 -0.14 -7.57 0.70
C LEU A 91 -1.27 -7.51 -0.32
N LYS A 92 -0.97 -7.61 -1.62
CA LYS A 92 -1.99 -7.59 -2.67
C LYS A 92 -3.02 -8.69 -2.45
N GLY A 93 -4.30 -8.32 -2.50
CA GLY A 93 -5.41 -9.24 -2.21
C GLY A 93 -5.70 -9.45 -0.72
N THR A 94 -4.88 -8.93 0.19
CA THR A 94 -5.20 -8.88 1.62
C THR A 94 -5.97 -7.61 1.99
N VAL A 95 -6.65 -7.64 3.13
CA VAL A 95 -7.31 -6.44 3.69
C VAL A 95 -6.35 -5.53 4.45
N ILE A 96 -5.10 -5.96 4.66
CA ILE A 96 -4.11 -5.19 5.42
C ILE A 96 -3.57 -4.06 4.55
N GLY A 97 -3.57 -2.85 5.09
CA GLY A 97 -2.94 -1.69 4.46
C GLY A 97 -1.71 -1.27 5.25
N ILE A 98 -0.63 -0.90 4.56
CA ILE A 98 0.52 -0.25 5.18
C ILE A 98 0.83 1.03 4.39
N ALA A 99 1.04 2.13 5.12
CA ALA A 99 1.41 3.42 4.54
C ALA A 99 2.49 4.11 5.37
N ASN A 100 3.15 5.10 4.76
CA ASN A 100 4.02 6.02 5.49
C ASN A 100 3.21 6.89 6.46
N ASP A 101 3.83 7.29 7.56
CA ASP A 101 3.26 8.23 8.50
C ASP A 101 3.61 9.67 8.14
N PHE A 102 2.80 10.28 7.29
CA PHE A 102 2.99 11.67 6.88
C PHE A 102 2.29 12.64 7.84
N PRO A 103 2.79 13.88 7.97
CA PRO A 103 2.03 15.01 8.48
C PRO A 103 0.69 15.17 7.78
N ARG A 104 -0.30 15.70 8.50
CA ARG A 104 -1.68 15.79 8.03
C ARG A 104 -1.79 16.57 6.72
N GLU A 105 -1.07 17.69 6.63
CA GLU A 105 -1.04 18.56 5.46
C GLU A 105 -0.52 17.81 4.22
N ILE A 106 0.50 16.97 4.40
CA ILE A 106 1.04 16.12 3.33
C ILE A 106 0.04 15.02 2.96
N GLU A 107 -0.63 14.41 3.94
CA GLU A 107 -1.69 13.43 3.66
C GLU A 107 -2.86 14.04 2.88
N GLU A 108 -3.26 15.28 3.19
CA GLU A 108 -4.32 16.00 2.48
C GLU A 108 -3.93 16.28 1.02
N ILE A 109 -2.69 16.69 0.78
CA ILE A 109 -2.13 16.82 -0.59
C ILE A 109 -2.09 15.47 -1.30
N HIS A 110 -1.64 14.40 -0.64
CA HIS A 110 -1.61 13.07 -1.24
C HIS A 110 -3.02 12.58 -1.61
N LYS A 111 -4.04 12.83 -0.78
CA LYS A 111 -5.44 12.45 -1.09
C LYS A 111 -5.94 13.09 -2.37
N THR A 112 -5.68 14.39 -2.57
CA THR A 112 -6.09 15.08 -3.81
C THR A 112 -5.34 14.52 -5.01
N LEU A 113 -4.01 14.35 -4.90
CA LEU A 113 -3.17 13.80 -5.96
C LEU A 113 -3.52 12.36 -6.34
N TYR A 114 -3.83 11.49 -5.37
CA TYR A 114 -4.24 10.10 -5.64
C TYR A 114 -5.49 10.03 -6.50
N SER A 115 -6.46 10.93 -6.28
CA SER A 115 -7.69 10.97 -7.07
C SER A 115 -7.41 11.31 -8.53
N VAL A 116 -6.50 12.26 -8.78
CA VAL A 116 -6.08 12.68 -10.12
C VAL A 116 -5.27 11.59 -10.79
N SER A 117 -4.28 11.03 -10.09
CA SER A 117 -3.43 9.94 -10.58
C SER A 117 -4.25 8.71 -10.98
N LYS A 118 -5.23 8.31 -10.17
CA LYS A 118 -6.13 7.18 -10.47
C LYS A 118 -6.94 7.41 -11.74
N LYS A 119 -7.47 8.63 -11.94
CA LYS A 119 -8.19 9.00 -13.17
C LYS A 119 -7.27 8.93 -14.39
N ALA A 120 -6.08 9.51 -14.29
CA ALA A 120 -5.08 9.48 -15.36
C ALA A 120 -4.69 8.05 -15.73
N HIS A 121 -4.41 7.19 -14.74
CA HIS A 121 -4.08 5.78 -14.97
C HIS A 121 -5.23 5.00 -15.61
N PHE A 122 -6.48 5.26 -15.20
CA PHE A 122 -7.67 4.64 -15.81
C PHE A 122 -7.80 5.01 -17.30
N VAL A 123 -7.67 6.31 -17.63
CA VAL A 123 -7.73 6.79 -19.02
C VAL A 123 -6.62 6.18 -19.86
N TRP A 124 -5.39 6.17 -19.35
CA TRP A 124 -4.23 5.58 -20.02
C TRP A 124 -4.42 4.08 -20.32
N ARG A 125 -4.85 3.29 -19.32
CA ARG A 125 -5.19 1.86 -19.47
C ARG A 125 -6.22 1.63 -20.59
N ARG A 126 -7.28 2.45 -20.62
CA ARG A 126 -8.34 2.35 -21.62
C ARG A 126 -7.83 2.71 -23.02
N ASN A 127 -7.03 3.75 -23.15
CA ASN A 127 -6.43 4.13 -24.44
C ASN A 127 -5.50 3.04 -24.99
N ILE A 128 -4.68 2.41 -24.15
CA ILE A 128 -3.84 1.27 -24.57
C ILE A 128 -4.70 0.12 -25.07
N SER A 129 -5.72 -0.28 -24.31
CA SER A 129 -6.61 -1.36 -24.75
C SER A 129 -7.32 -1.07 -26.09
N LEU A 130 -7.68 0.19 -26.34
CA LEU A 130 -8.27 0.62 -27.61
C LEU A 130 -7.26 0.53 -28.76
N LEU A 131 -6.01 0.97 -28.53
CA LEU A 131 -4.94 0.85 -29.53
C LEU A 131 -4.64 -0.61 -29.88
N ASP A 132 -4.59 -1.50 -28.90
CA ASP A 132 -4.37 -2.94 -29.11
C ASP A 132 -5.53 -3.55 -29.92
N THR A 133 -6.77 -3.24 -29.56
CA THR A 133 -7.97 -3.70 -30.30
C THR A 133 -7.99 -3.20 -31.75
N LEU A 134 -7.60 -1.94 -31.98
CA LEU A 134 -7.56 -1.37 -33.33
C LEU A 134 -6.46 -2.00 -34.19
N LYS A 135 -5.29 -2.29 -33.60
CA LYS A 135 -4.21 -3.01 -34.29
C LYS A 135 -4.66 -4.41 -34.72
N GLU A 136 -5.32 -5.16 -33.83
CA GLU A 136 -5.85 -6.49 -34.15
C GLU A 136 -6.87 -6.45 -35.30
N ARG A 137 -7.79 -5.47 -35.29
CA ARG A 137 -8.77 -5.28 -36.37
C ARG A 137 -8.11 -4.92 -37.69
N PHE A 138 -7.11 -4.04 -37.68
CA PHE A 138 -6.37 -3.66 -38.87
C PHE A 138 -5.66 -4.86 -39.50
N VAL A 139 -5.00 -5.70 -38.68
CA VAL A 139 -4.35 -6.94 -39.14
C VAL A 139 -5.37 -7.90 -39.77
N LYS A 140 -6.55 -8.09 -39.16
CA LYS A 140 -7.62 -8.92 -39.73
C LYS A 140 -8.07 -8.41 -41.10
N LEU A 141 -8.33 -7.11 -41.23
CA LEU A 141 -8.75 -6.50 -42.50
C LEU A 141 -7.68 -6.67 -43.60
N GLN A 142 -6.40 -6.51 -43.27
CA GLN A 142 -5.31 -6.73 -44.23
C GLN A 142 -5.16 -8.20 -44.65
N ASN A 143 -5.52 -9.14 -43.78
CA ASN A 143 -5.50 -10.56 -44.12
C ASN A 143 -6.69 -10.92 -45.01
N ASP A 144 -7.91 -10.48 -44.66
CA ASP A 144 -9.12 -10.71 -45.46
C ASP A 144 -9.01 -10.13 -46.88
N HIS A 145 -8.46 -8.92 -47.03
CA HIS A 145 -8.20 -8.32 -48.35
C HIS A 145 -7.15 -9.09 -49.17
N ARG A 146 -6.13 -9.69 -48.53
CA ARG A 146 -5.13 -10.52 -49.23
C ARG A 146 -5.70 -11.82 -49.77
N TYR A 147 -6.70 -12.42 -49.10
CA TYR A 147 -7.41 -13.60 -49.60
C TYR A 147 -8.39 -13.28 -50.73
N GLN A 148 -8.88 -12.04 -50.82
CA GLN A 148 -9.78 -11.61 -51.91
C GLN A 148 -9.07 -11.30 -53.23
N THR A 149 -7.78 -10.99 -53.21
CA THR A 149 -6.99 -10.65 -54.42
C THR A 149 -6.25 -11.84 -55.05
N LEU A 150 -6.40 -13.05 -54.50
CA LEU A 150 -5.71 -14.28 -54.94
C LEU A 150 -6.67 -15.33 -55.56
N ASN A 151 -7.94 -14.98 -55.79
CA ASN A 151 -8.92 -15.80 -56.52
C ASN A 151 -9.27 -15.17 -57.86
#